data_AF-A0A418QHI8-F1
#
_entry.id   AF-A0A418QHI8-F1
#
_cell.length_a   1.000
_cell.length_b   1.000
_cell.length_c   1.000
_cell.angle_alpha   90.00
_cell.angle_beta   90.00
_cell.angle_gamma   90.00
#
_symmetry.space_group_name_H-M   'P 1'
#
loop_
_entity.id
_entity.type
_entity.pdbx_description
1 polymer ?
#
loop_
_entity_poly.entity_id
_entity_poly.type
_entity_poly.pdbx_seq_one_letter_code
_entity_poly.pdbx_strand_id
1 'polypeptide(L)'
;MGYHPDAVAEQGQFYRGQGGRDPLLPTLTQHLPKTAVPFAQTVFEASPLNRPLVQASPGETWQLGAGHEVTLTERPNLATDSVQRWTPGYVSEREELTPQAAYAAGELWVKTSRDEQGQWRQEFSDKEGRVVLTQVGLDGTYASQATSWLKTYYVFDDFGRLRAVLPPLAVQRLRKNSWQVTGAGVERLLFRYHYDAQGRPVEKQVPDQAGYAYTLYNELDQPILSQDVSQQADKQWVASKYDALGRVVYAGLVHFADLSGTPSQQRDQLQTWQTNWLAQNPTVPLW
;
A
#
# COMPACT_ATOMS: atom_id res chain seq x y z
N MET A 1 39.01 -3.72 24.55
CA MET A 1 38.00 -4.70 24.12
C MET A 1 38.74 -5.98 23.77
N GLY A 2 38.57 -7.03 24.57
CA GLY A 2 39.26 -8.30 24.36
C GLY A 2 38.57 -9.09 23.26
N TYR A 3 39.31 -9.47 22.22
CA TYR A 3 38.87 -10.47 21.26
C TYR A 3 38.59 -11.78 22.00
N HIS A 4 37.38 -12.31 21.89
CA HIS A 4 37.00 -13.59 22.47
C HIS A 4 37.14 -14.68 21.39
N PRO A 5 38.27 -15.39 21.34
CA PRO A 5 38.60 -16.30 20.22
C PRO A 5 37.58 -17.42 20.03
N ASP A 6 36.91 -17.85 21.11
CA ASP A 6 36.01 -18.99 21.12
C ASP A 6 34.53 -18.61 20.93
N ALA A 7 34.20 -17.32 20.73
CA ALA A 7 32.82 -16.84 20.75
C ALA A 7 31.89 -17.54 19.73
N VAL A 8 32.39 -17.82 18.53
CA VAL A 8 31.62 -18.52 17.49
C VAL A 8 31.38 -19.99 17.86
N ALA A 9 32.37 -20.63 18.48
CA ALA A 9 32.26 -22.02 18.91
C ALA A 9 31.29 -22.16 20.09
N GLU A 10 31.37 -21.25 21.06
CA GLU A 10 30.47 -21.22 22.22
C GLU A 10 29.02 -20.93 21.83
N GLN A 11 28.80 -20.00 20.89
CA GLN A 11 27.47 -19.76 20.33
C GLN A 11 26.91 -21.02 19.65
N GLY A 12 27.73 -21.73 18.87
CA GLY A 12 27.35 -23.02 18.28
C GLY A 12 27.02 -24.10 19.30
N GLN A 13 27.74 -24.16 20.43
CA GLN A 13 27.48 -25.10 21.51
C GLN A 13 26.17 -24.80 22.24
N PHE A 14 25.88 -23.51 22.49
CA PHE A 14 24.63 -23.05 23.10
C PHE A 14 23.41 -23.53 22.29
N TYR A 15 23.36 -23.25 20.99
CA TYR A 15 22.22 -23.63 20.15
C TYR A 15 22.15 -25.13 19.83
N ARG A 16 23.22 -25.90 20.05
CA ARG A 16 23.19 -27.37 19.96
C ARG A 16 22.84 -28.03 21.29
N GLY A 17 22.76 -27.27 22.39
CA GLY A 17 22.59 -27.80 23.74
C GLY A 17 23.70 -28.79 24.13
N GLN A 18 24.91 -28.62 23.58
CA GLN A 18 26.09 -29.41 23.96
C GLN A 18 26.88 -28.63 25.00
N GLY A 19 27.27 -29.30 26.08
CA GLY A 19 27.87 -28.67 27.26
C GLY A 19 29.12 -27.87 26.91
N GLY A 20 28.99 -26.55 27.00
CA GLY A 20 30.12 -25.64 27.08
C GLY A 20 30.75 -25.66 28.48
N ARG A 21 31.69 -24.74 28.72
CA ARG A 21 32.32 -24.58 30.05
C ARG A 21 31.33 -24.20 31.16
N ASP A 22 30.12 -23.76 30.80
CA ASP A 22 29.06 -23.40 31.73
C ASP A 22 28.18 -24.62 32.08
N PRO A 23 28.19 -25.09 33.35
CA PRO A 23 27.39 -26.22 33.79
C PRO A 23 25.87 -25.95 33.78
N LEU A 24 25.41 -24.70 33.64
CA LEU A 24 24.00 -24.32 33.61
C LEU A 24 23.39 -24.34 32.20
N LEU A 25 24.23 -24.38 31.15
CA LEU A 25 23.81 -24.44 29.74
C LEU A 25 22.68 -25.46 29.47
N PRO A 26 22.77 -26.73 29.93
CA PRO A 26 21.73 -27.72 29.66
C PRO A 26 20.34 -27.34 30.22
N THR A 27 20.30 -26.65 31.36
CA THR A 27 19.07 -26.16 31.99
C THR A 27 18.54 -24.92 31.28
N LEU A 28 19.42 -23.98 30.92
CA LEU A 28 19.06 -22.74 30.23
C LEU A 28 18.54 -22.98 28.80
N THR A 29 19.04 -24.03 28.12
CA THR A 29 18.65 -24.35 26.74
C THR A 29 17.63 -25.48 26.64
N GLN A 30 17.06 -25.94 27.76
CA GLN A 30 16.17 -27.10 27.80
C GLN A 30 14.95 -26.97 26.87
N HIS A 31 14.41 -25.76 26.75
CA HIS A 31 13.24 -25.46 25.93
C HIS A 31 13.58 -24.84 24.57
N LEU A 32 14.87 -24.67 24.26
CA LEU A 32 15.30 -24.12 22.98
C LEU A 32 15.38 -25.23 21.93
N PRO A 33 14.85 -25.02 20.71
CA PRO A 33 15.10 -25.90 19.58
C PRO A 33 16.60 -26.03 19.31
N LYS A 34 17.10 -27.26 19.29
CA LYS A 34 18.53 -27.53 19.04
C LYS A 34 18.80 -27.51 17.53
N THR A 35 19.73 -26.69 17.08
CA THR A 35 20.08 -26.58 15.65
C THR A 35 21.56 -26.22 15.45
N ALA A 36 22.14 -26.70 14.36
CA ALA A 36 23.47 -26.30 13.93
C ALA A 36 23.49 -25.01 13.11
N VAL A 37 22.32 -24.52 12.68
CA VAL A 37 22.13 -23.31 11.87
C VAL A 37 21.19 -22.29 12.55
N PRO A 38 21.57 -21.74 13.72
CA PRO A 38 20.76 -20.78 14.47
C PRO A 38 20.80 -19.35 13.91
N PHE A 39 21.08 -19.18 12.62
CA PHE A 39 21.28 -17.89 11.98
C PHE A 39 20.52 -17.81 10.66
N ALA A 40 20.13 -16.61 10.28
CA ALA A 40 19.64 -16.31 8.94
C ALA A 40 20.82 -16.15 7.98
N GLN A 41 20.63 -16.46 6.71
CA GLN A 41 21.61 -16.19 5.66
C GLN A 41 20.97 -15.37 4.55
N THR A 42 21.71 -14.40 4.03
CA THR A 42 21.32 -13.65 2.84
C THR A 42 22.39 -13.81 1.79
N VAL A 43 21.99 -14.30 0.62
CA VAL A 43 22.84 -14.37 -0.56
C VAL A 43 22.59 -13.13 -1.39
N PHE A 44 23.66 -12.43 -1.73
CA PHE A 44 23.60 -11.22 -2.55
C PHE A 44 24.11 -11.50 -3.96
N GLU A 45 23.66 -10.69 -4.92
CA GLU A 45 24.25 -10.68 -6.26
C GLU A 45 25.71 -10.19 -6.21
N ALA A 46 26.55 -10.72 -7.08
CA ALA A 46 27.95 -10.30 -7.24
C ALA A 46 28.07 -8.99 -8.03
N SER A 47 27.32 -7.97 -7.64
CA SER A 47 27.36 -6.63 -8.22
C SER A 47 27.69 -5.61 -7.13
N PRO A 48 28.27 -4.45 -7.48
CA PRO A 48 28.47 -3.36 -6.50
C PRO A 48 27.19 -2.89 -5.81
N LEU A 49 26.03 -3.16 -6.42
CA LEU A 49 24.73 -2.81 -5.89
C LEU A 49 24.26 -3.76 -4.78
N ASN A 50 24.91 -4.93 -4.66
CA ASN A 50 24.78 -5.88 -3.56
C ASN A 50 23.31 -6.17 -3.19
N ARG A 51 22.48 -6.46 -4.20
CA ARG A 51 21.06 -6.77 -4.01
C ARG A 51 20.86 -8.17 -3.44
N PRO A 52 19.90 -8.36 -2.51
CA PRO A 52 19.59 -9.69 -1.99
C PRO A 52 18.91 -10.54 -3.06
N LEU A 53 19.41 -11.75 -3.29
CA LEU A 53 18.83 -12.75 -4.20
C LEU A 53 18.05 -13.81 -3.44
N VAL A 54 18.55 -14.24 -2.29
CA VAL A 54 17.93 -15.28 -1.48
C VAL A 54 18.10 -14.92 -0.01
N GLN A 55 17.03 -15.09 0.77
CA GLN A 55 17.05 -14.96 2.21
C GLN A 55 16.52 -16.23 2.85
N ALA A 56 17.39 -16.90 3.61
CA ALA A 56 17.10 -18.08 4.38
C ALA A 56 16.90 -17.73 5.86
N SER A 57 16.03 -18.47 6.53
CA SER A 57 15.70 -18.27 7.95
C SER A 57 16.47 -19.27 8.83
N PRO A 58 16.60 -19.01 10.15
CA PRO A 58 17.26 -19.94 11.06
C PRO A 58 16.57 -21.31 11.12
N GLY A 59 17.38 -22.38 11.21
CA GLY A 59 16.91 -23.76 11.37
C GLY A 59 17.19 -24.65 10.16
N GLU A 60 17.37 -25.96 10.40
CA GLU A 60 17.80 -26.93 9.38
C GLU A 60 16.85 -27.00 8.17
N THR A 61 15.54 -26.81 8.40
CA THR A 61 14.52 -26.80 7.34
C THR A 61 14.41 -25.46 6.64
N TRP A 62 15.05 -24.41 7.16
CA TRP A 62 14.89 -23.02 6.72
C TRP A 62 16.19 -22.41 6.17
N GLN A 63 17.29 -23.16 6.30
CA GLN A 63 18.60 -22.79 5.78
C GLN A 63 18.63 -22.74 4.25
N LEU A 64 19.68 -22.12 3.74
CA LEU A 64 19.93 -22.04 2.31
C LEU A 64 20.06 -23.44 1.67
N GLY A 65 19.31 -23.68 0.60
CA GLY A 65 19.17 -24.96 -0.09
C GLY A 65 18.06 -25.89 0.43
N ALA A 66 17.32 -25.50 1.49
CA ALA A 66 16.24 -26.30 2.08
C ALA A 66 14.87 -26.09 1.40
N GLY A 67 14.73 -25.10 0.51
CA GLY A 67 13.53 -24.87 -0.31
C GLY A 67 12.45 -23.99 0.33
N HIS A 68 12.71 -23.43 1.51
CA HIS A 68 11.85 -22.45 2.18
C HIS A 68 12.44 -21.03 2.16
N GLU A 69 13.41 -20.77 1.29
CA GLU A 69 14.04 -19.47 1.21
C GLU A 69 13.17 -18.49 0.45
N VAL A 70 13.18 -17.23 0.90
CA VAL A 70 12.61 -16.15 0.14
C VAL A 70 13.54 -15.87 -1.03
N THR A 71 13.05 -16.00 -2.25
CA THR A 71 13.84 -15.66 -3.45
C THR A 71 13.40 -14.31 -3.99
N LEU A 72 14.36 -13.52 -4.45
CA LEU A 72 14.15 -12.20 -5.03
C LEU A 72 14.90 -12.08 -6.35
N THR A 73 14.20 -11.62 -7.37
CA THR A 73 14.77 -11.36 -8.69
C THR A 73 14.21 -10.07 -9.24
N GLU A 74 15.05 -9.30 -9.93
CA GLU A 74 14.67 -8.04 -10.53
C GLU A 74 14.99 -8.03 -12.03
N ARG A 75 14.09 -7.46 -12.84
CA ARG A 75 14.27 -7.34 -14.28
C ARG A 75 13.44 -6.19 -14.86
N PRO A 76 13.79 -5.68 -16.05
CA PRO A 76 12.85 -4.88 -16.83
C PRO A 76 11.60 -5.69 -17.21
N ASN A 77 10.47 -5.01 -17.40
CA ASN A 77 9.25 -5.67 -17.87
C ASN A 77 9.38 -6.13 -19.33
N LEU A 78 8.69 -7.22 -19.65
CA LEU A 78 8.57 -7.77 -20.99
C LEU A 78 7.22 -7.38 -21.59
N ALA A 79 7.12 -7.40 -22.92
CA ALA A 79 5.83 -7.17 -23.61
C ALA A 79 4.79 -8.23 -23.21
N THR A 80 5.22 -9.44 -22.88
CA THR A 80 4.37 -10.55 -22.41
C THR A 80 3.78 -10.34 -21.02
N ASP A 81 4.35 -9.45 -20.19
CA ASP A 81 3.78 -9.12 -18.87
C ASP A 81 2.41 -8.43 -19.01
N SER A 82 2.17 -7.77 -20.16
CA SER A 82 0.88 -7.16 -20.55
C SER A 82 0.28 -6.31 -19.42
N VAL A 83 1.05 -5.32 -18.97
CA VAL A 83 0.67 -4.40 -17.88
C VAL A 83 -0.16 -3.28 -18.47
N GLN A 84 -1.44 -3.23 -18.09
CA GLN A 84 -2.36 -2.20 -18.56
C GLN A 84 -1.99 -0.83 -17.97
N ARG A 85 -1.96 0.21 -18.80
CA ARG A 85 -1.77 1.60 -18.37
C ARG A 85 -3.11 2.29 -18.24
N TRP A 86 -3.22 3.18 -17.25
CA TRP A 86 -4.42 3.93 -16.94
C TRP A 86 -4.10 5.41 -16.82
N THR A 87 -5.00 6.26 -17.32
CA THR A 87 -4.93 7.71 -17.14
C THR A 87 -6.19 8.16 -16.39
N PRO A 88 -6.05 8.86 -15.24
CA PRO A 88 -7.19 9.41 -14.54
C PRO A 88 -7.74 10.64 -15.27
N GLY A 89 -9.06 10.80 -15.28
CA GLY A 89 -9.70 12.03 -15.72
C GLY A 89 -9.61 13.13 -14.66
N TYR A 90 -9.89 14.37 -15.09
CA TYR A 90 -9.76 15.58 -14.27
C TYR A 90 -11.06 16.35 -14.19
N VAL A 91 -11.21 17.17 -13.14
CA VAL A 91 -12.32 18.12 -12.94
C VAL A 91 -13.71 17.47 -13.04
N SER A 92 -14.39 17.57 -14.19
CA SER A 92 -15.71 17.01 -14.48
C SER A 92 -15.67 15.51 -14.79
N GLU A 93 -14.53 15.03 -15.30
CA GLU A 93 -14.27 13.63 -15.66
C GLU A 93 -13.46 12.93 -14.56
N ARG A 94 -13.47 13.44 -13.32
CA ARG A 94 -12.62 12.92 -12.23
C ARG A 94 -12.82 11.44 -11.91
N GLU A 95 -13.99 10.90 -12.25
CA GLU A 95 -14.36 9.50 -12.06
C GLU A 95 -13.93 8.62 -13.25
N GLU A 96 -13.53 9.24 -14.36
CA GLU A 96 -13.04 8.52 -15.52
C GLU A 96 -11.65 7.93 -15.24
N LEU A 97 -11.47 6.68 -15.66
CA LEU A 97 -10.17 6.03 -15.74
C LEU A 97 -10.07 5.45 -17.14
N THR A 98 -9.33 6.13 -18.00
CA THR A 98 -9.23 5.77 -19.41
C THR A 98 -8.11 4.74 -19.59
N PRO A 99 -8.39 3.56 -20.16
CA PRO A 99 -7.35 2.59 -20.47
C PRO A 99 -6.50 3.09 -21.64
N GLN A 100 -5.18 2.99 -21.50
CA GLN A 100 -4.21 3.34 -22.55
C GLN A 100 -3.60 2.08 -23.18
N ALA A 101 -2.68 2.24 -24.13
CA ALA A 101 -1.84 1.12 -24.55
C ALA A 101 -1.06 0.56 -23.35
N ALA A 102 -0.93 -0.76 -23.27
CA ALA A 102 -0.12 -1.42 -22.25
C ALA A 102 1.33 -0.90 -22.27
N TYR A 103 2.01 -0.96 -21.13
CA TYR A 103 3.42 -0.56 -21.05
C TYR A 103 4.28 -1.41 -22.00
N ALA A 104 5.17 -0.75 -22.73
CA ALA A 104 6.13 -1.40 -23.61
C ALA A 104 7.22 -2.10 -22.80
N ALA A 105 7.94 -3.02 -23.44
CA ALA A 105 9.06 -3.71 -22.79
C ALA A 105 10.15 -2.72 -22.36
N GLY A 106 10.67 -2.88 -21.15
CA GLY A 106 11.69 -2.02 -20.57
C GLY A 106 11.21 -0.68 -20.00
N GLU A 107 9.90 -0.41 -19.97
CA GLU A 107 9.36 0.83 -19.38
C GLU A 107 9.18 0.77 -17.86
N LEU A 108 9.03 -0.43 -17.31
CA LEU A 108 8.80 -0.70 -15.89
C LEU A 108 9.91 -1.57 -15.31
N TRP A 109 10.17 -1.39 -14.02
CA TRP A 109 11.03 -2.27 -13.24
C TRP A 109 10.18 -3.32 -12.52
N VAL A 110 10.53 -4.60 -12.66
CA VAL A 110 9.80 -5.72 -12.07
C VAL A 110 10.63 -6.32 -10.95
N LYS A 111 10.04 -6.38 -9.77
CA LYS A 111 10.56 -7.11 -8.62
C LYS A 111 9.70 -8.37 -8.42
N THR A 112 10.29 -9.53 -8.61
CA THR A 112 9.63 -10.84 -8.39
C THR A 112 10.15 -11.43 -7.10
N SER A 113 9.25 -11.81 -6.21
CA SER A 113 9.55 -12.52 -4.98
C SER A 113 8.79 -13.83 -4.90
N ARG A 114 9.39 -14.82 -4.25
CA ARG A 114 8.72 -16.04 -3.79
C ARG A 114 8.91 -16.11 -2.29
N ASP A 115 7.83 -16.22 -1.53
CA ASP A 115 7.89 -16.33 -0.08
C ASP A 115 8.20 -17.76 0.40
N GLU A 116 8.37 -17.90 1.70
CA GLU A 116 8.57 -19.15 2.43
C GLU A 116 7.51 -20.21 2.14
N GLN A 117 6.28 -19.79 1.85
CA GLN A 117 5.14 -20.65 1.55
C GLN A 117 5.02 -20.94 0.05
N GLY A 118 6.00 -20.52 -0.74
CA GLY A 118 6.06 -20.73 -2.18
C GLY A 118 5.16 -19.80 -2.98
N GLN A 119 4.53 -18.79 -2.38
CA GLN A 119 3.68 -17.83 -3.07
C GLN A 119 4.53 -16.85 -3.89
N TRP A 120 4.14 -16.69 -5.15
CA TRP A 120 4.79 -15.75 -6.04
C TRP A 120 4.10 -14.39 -6.01
N ARG A 121 4.91 -13.33 -5.90
CA ARG A 121 4.47 -11.94 -6.00
C ARG A 121 5.36 -11.18 -6.98
N GLN A 122 4.76 -10.33 -7.79
CA GLN A 122 5.46 -9.39 -8.65
C GLN A 122 4.98 -7.97 -8.42
N GLU A 123 5.93 -7.04 -8.37
CA GLU A 123 5.68 -5.62 -8.21
C GLU A 123 6.31 -4.90 -9.40
N PHE A 124 5.51 -4.10 -10.09
CA PHE A 124 5.91 -3.34 -11.26
C PHE A 124 5.97 -1.87 -10.86
N SER A 125 7.15 -1.28 -10.99
CA SER A 125 7.39 0.13 -10.66
C SER A 125 7.70 0.93 -11.91
N ASP A 126 7.23 2.16 -11.97
CA ASP A 126 7.58 3.10 -13.03
C ASP A 126 8.99 3.69 -12.83
N LYS A 127 9.38 4.58 -13.75
CA LYS A 127 10.70 5.25 -13.73
C LYS A 127 10.88 6.21 -12.54
N GLU A 128 9.80 6.59 -11.88
CA GLU A 128 9.81 7.42 -10.67
C GLU A 128 9.83 6.57 -9.39
N GLY A 129 9.85 5.23 -9.51
CA GLY A 129 9.87 4.29 -8.39
C GLY A 129 8.49 4.04 -7.77
N ARG A 130 7.40 4.48 -8.40
CA ARG A 130 6.04 4.24 -7.91
C ARG A 130 5.55 2.89 -8.39
N VAL A 131 4.98 2.09 -7.50
CA VAL A 131 4.42 0.78 -7.84
C VAL A 131 3.08 0.98 -8.56
N VAL A 132 3.01 0.63 -9.84
CA VAL A 132 1.81 0.78 -10.69
C VAL A 132 0.95 -0.50 -10.75
N LEU A 133 1.56 -1.66 -10.50
CA LEU A 133 0.88 -2.95 -10.45
C LEU A 133 1.55 -3.85 -9.42
N THR A 134 0.76 -4.42 -8.53
CA THR A 134 1.16 -5.61 -7.76
C THR A 134 0.34 -6.79 -8.22
N GLN A 135 0.96 -7.95 -8.39
CA GLN A 135 0.25 -9.17 -8.73
C GLN A 135 0.73 -10.37 -7.93
N VAL A 136 -0.20 -11.26 -7.61
CA VAL A 136 0.06 -12.49 -6.86
C VAL A 136 -0.40 -13.71 -7.64
N GLY A 137 0.37 -14.80 -7.56
CA GLY A 137 0.06 -16.05 -8.23
C GLY A 137 -1.18 -16.70 -7.61
N LEU A 138 -2.00 -17.35 -8.43
CA LEU A 138 -3.08 -18.19 -7.93
C LEU A 138 -2.47 -19.46 -7.31
N ASP A 139 -2.82 -19.78 -6.07
CA ASP A 139 -2.40 -20.99 -5.35
C ASP A 139 -0.87 -21.21 -5.27
N GLY A 140 -0.10 -20.13 -5.21
CA GLY A 140 1.37 -20.19 -5.14
C GLY A 140 2.06 -20.73 -6.38
N THR A 141 1.36 -20.85 -7.51
CA THR A 141 1.97 -21.25 -8.77
C THR A 141 2.49 -20.04 -9.53
N TYR A 142 3.72 -20.12 -10.06
CA TYR A 142 4.21 -19.11 -10.98
C TYR A 142 3.41 -19.17 -12.28
N ALA A 143 2.63 -18.12 -12.55
CA ALA A 143 1.79 -18.08 -13.72
C ALA A 143 2.61 -17.71 -14.97
N SER A 144 2.71 -18.65 -15.92
CA SER A 144 3.36 -18.43 -17.22
C SER A 144 2.56 -17.51 -18.14
N GLN A 145 1.26 -17.35 -17.89
CA GLN A 145 0.34 -16.48 -18.62
C GLN A 145 0.00 -15.25 -17.76
N ALA A 146 0.10 -14.05 -18.34
CA ALA A 146 -0.26 -12.79 -17.68
C ALA A 146 -1.72 -12.75 -17.17
N THR A 147 -2.57 -13.64 -17.69
CA THR A 147 -3.99 -13.72 -17.40
C THR A 147 -4.32 -14.47 -16.10
N SER A 148 -3.39 -15.28 -15.59
CA SER A 148 -3.56 -16.14 -14.40
C SER A 148 -3.12 -15.48 -13.10
N TRP A 149 -2.62 -14.24 -13.17
CA TRP A 149 -2.24 -13.44 -12.01
C TRP A 149 -3.42 -12.65 -11.45
N LEU A 150 -3.51 -12.57 -10.12
CA LEU A 150 -4.41 -11.65 -9.43
C LEU A 150 -3.76 -10.27 -9.37
N LYS A 151 -4.22 -9.36 -10.23
CA LYS A 151 -3.62 -8.04 -10.45
C LYS A 151 -4.32 -6.96 -9.62
N THR A 152 -3.55 -6.09 -8.98
CA THR A 152 -4.02 -4.86 -8.32
C THR A 152 -3.29 -3.67 -8.93
N TYR A 153 -4.01 -2.81 -9.63
CA TYR A 153 -3.42 -1.60 -10.23
C TYR A 153 -3.53 -0.40 -9.31
N TYR A 154 -2.49 0.43 -9.35
CA TYR A 154 -2.42 1.72 -8.67
C TYR A 154 -2.30 2.79 -9.75
N VAL A 155 -3.29 3.68 -9.80
CA VAL A 155 -3.37 4.74 -10.80
C VAL A 155 -2.97 6.05 -10.15
N PHE A 156 -1.94 6.70 -10.68
CA PHE A 156 -1.45 7.98 -10.20
C PHE A 156 -1.85 9.12 -11.15
N ASP A 157 -1.98 10.33 -10.63
CA ASP A 157 -2.06 11.54 -11.46
C ASP A 157 -0.66 12.06 -11.84
N ASP A 158 -0.63 13.14 -12.64
CA ASP A 158 0.61 13.77 -13.09
C ASP A 158 1.47 14.36 -11.95
N PHE A 159 0.90 14.49 -10.75
CA PHE A 159 1.59 14.92 -9.53
C PHE A 159 2.07 13.73 -8.67
N GLY A 160 1.90 12.49 -9.14
CA GLY A 160 2.29 11.27 -8.42
C GLY A 160 1.38 10.90 -7.26
N ARG A 161 0.18 11.49 -7.17
CA ARG A 161 -0.79 11.16 -6.11
C ARG A 161 -1.69 10.02 -6.55
N LEU A 162 -1.94 9.08 -5.64
CA LEU A 162 -2.78 7.90 -5.93
C LEU A 162 -4.23 8.33 -6.16
N ARG A 163 -4.76 8.13 -7.36
CA ARG A 163 -6.14 8.48 -7.75
C ARG A 163 -7.11 7.33 -7.64
N ALA A 164 -6.66 6.12 -7.96
CA ALA A 164 -7.50 4.93 -7.85
C ALA A 164 -6.67 3.68 -7.56
N VAL A 165 -7.29 2.73 -6.87
CA VAL A 165 -6.80 1.34 -6.76
C VAL A 165 -7.85 0.42 -7.35
N LEU A 166 -7.43 -0.45 -8.27
CA LEU A 166 -8.28 -1.43 -8.93
C LEU A 166 -7.96 -2.81 -8.36
N PRO A 167 -8.78 -3.36 -7.46
CA PRO A 167 -8.54 -4.68 -6.88
C PRO A 167 -8.71 -5.83 -7.90
N PRO A 168 -8.26 -7.06 -7.59
CA PRO A 168 -8.28 -8.18 -8.52
C PRO A 168 -9.65 -8.49 -9.13
N LEU A 169 -10.73 -8.39 -8.35
CA LEU A 169 -12.09 -8.61 -8.84
C LEU A 169 -12.51 -7.55 -9.86
N ALA A 170 -12.16 -6.28 -9.63
CA ALA A 170 -12.42 -5.20 -10.57
C ALA A 170 -11.64 -5.42 -11.88
N VAL A 171 -10.37 -5.79 -11.78
CA VAL A 171 -9.54 -6.12 -12.96
C VAL A 171 -10.12 -7.29 -13.74
N GLN A 172 -10.63 -8.32 -13.08
CA GLN A 172 -11.26 -9.46 -13.75
C GLN A 172 -12.50 -9.03 -14.55
N ARG A 173 -13.35 -8.16 -14.00
CA ARG A 173 -14.53 -7.62 -14.69
C ARG A 173 -14.13 -6.70 -15.85
N LEU A 174 -13.16 -5.80 -15.63
CA LEU A 174 -12.62 -4.92 -16.66
C LEU A 174 -12.07 -5.71 -17.85
N ARG A 175 -11.31 -6.79 -17.61
CA ARG A 175 -10.78 -7.65 -18.67
C ARG A 175 -11.87 -8.28 -19.53
N LYS A 176 -13.02 -8.63 -18.95
CA LYS A 176 -14.19 -9.15 -19.68
C LYS A 176 -14.91 -8.06 -20.47
N ASN A 177 -14.75 -6.80 -20.06
CA ASN A 177 -15.36 -5.62 -20.67
C ASN A 177 -14.34 -4.78 -21.48
N SER A 178 -13.35 -5.41 -22.12
CA SER A 178 -12.35 -4.72 -22.96
C SER A 178 -11.66 -3.53 -22.28
N TRP A 179 -11.41 -3.67 -20.98
CA TRP A 179 -10.81 -2.65 -20.09
C TRP A 179 -11.62 -1.36 -19.92
N GLN A 180 -12.86 -1.30 -20.41
CA GLN A 180 -13.74 -0.15 -20.21
C GLN A 180 -14.33 -0.20 -18.79
N VAL A 181 -14.21 0.91 -18.05
CA VAL A 181 -14.80 1.05 -16.72
C VAL A 181 -16.31 1.07 -16.81
N THR A 182 -16.84 1.92 -17.69
CA THR A 182 -18.27 2.07 -17.91
C THR A 182 -18.90 0.75 -18.33
N GLY A 183 -19.93 0.33 -17.59
CA GLY A 183 -20.68 -0.89 -17.88
C GLY A 183 -20.01 -2.18 -17.39
N ALA A 184 -18.82 -2.12 -16.79
CA ALA A 184 -18.19 -3.29 -16.18
C ALA A 184 -18.74 -3.63 -14.78
N GLY A 185 -19.54 -2.73 -14.19
CA GLY A 185 -20.04 -2.88 -12.82
C GLY A 185 -18.90 -2.94 -11.81
N VAL A 186 -17.88 -2.12 -12.00
CA VAL A 186 -16.67 -2.06 -11.16
C VAL A 186 -16.61 -0.80 -10.32
N GLU A 187 -17.48 0.17 -10.57
CA GLU A 187 -17.48 1.50 -9.96
C GLU A 187 -17.53 1.42 -8.44
N ARG A 188 -18.24 0.43 -7.89
CA ARG A 188 -18.32 0.15 -6.44
C ARG A 188 -17.19 -0.73 -5.90
N LEU A 189 -16.32 -1.25 -6.74
CA LEU A 189 -15.19 -2.11 -6.33
C LEU A 189 -13.88 -1.33 -6.22
N LEU A 190 -13.85 -0.07 -6.66
CA LEU A 190 -12.63 0.73 -6.72
C LEU A 190 -12.43 1.49 -5.42
N PHE A 191 -11.17 1.66 -5.05
CA PHE A 191 -10.80 2.78 -4.17
C PHE A 191 -10.57 4.00 -5.05
N ARG A 192 -11.09 5.16 -4.65
CA ARG A 192 -10.84 6.42 -5.34
C ARG A 192 -10.45 7.49 -4.34
N TYR A 193 -9.57 8.37 -4.77
CA TYR A 193 -9.08 9.49 -3.97
C TYR A 193 -9.15 10.76 -4.82
N HIS A 194 -9.72 11.81 -4.25
CA HIS A 194 -9.70 13.14 -4.84
C HIS A 194 -9.00 14.10 -3.89
N TYR A 195 -8.22 14.98 -4.49
CA TYR A 195 -7.35 15.91 -3.80
C TYR A 195 -7.77 17.34 -4.10
N ASP A 196 -7.56 18.22 -3.13
CA ASP A 196 -7.66 19.66 -3.34
C ASP A 196 -6.44 20.21 -4.10
N ALA A 197 -6.42 21.52 -4.31
CA ALA A 197 -5.32 22.22 -4.98
C ALA A 197 -3.98 22.12 -4.22
N GLN A 198 -4.01 21.85 -2.91
CA GLN A 198 -2.83 21.67 -2.06
C GLN A 198 -2.36 20.20 -2.00
N GLY A 199 -3.10 19.28 -2.62
CA GLY A 199 -2.74 17.86 -2.66
C GLY A 199 -3.18 17.06 -1.45
N ARG A 200 -4.13 17.56 -0.66
CA ARG A 200 -4.70 16.85 0.49
C ARG A 200 -5.92 16.03 0.07
N PRO A 201 -6.07 14.79 0.56
CA PRO A 201 -7.21 13.96 0.21
C PRO A 201 -8.49 14.52 0.86
N VAL A 202 -9.39 15.04 0.03
CA VAL A 202 -10.66 15.65 0.46
C VAL A 202 -11.84 14.72 0.28
N GLU A 203 -11.72 13.73 -0.60
CA GLU A 203 -12.74 12.73 -0.84
C GLU A 203 -12.10 11.35 -1.00
N LYS A 204 -12.70 10.35 -0.38
CA LYS A 204 -12.26 8.96 -0.46
C LYS A 204 -13.44 8.03 -0.67
N GLN A 205 -13.44 7.28 -1.76
CA GLN A 205 -14.33 6.15 -1.95
C GLN A 205 -13.62 4.86 -1.53
N VAL A 206 -14.33 4.01 -0.81
CA VAL A 206 -13.93 2.63 -0.55
C VAL A 206 -14.92 1.66 -1.19
N PRO A 207 -14.48 0.43 -1.49
CA PRO A 207 -15.36 -0.57 -2.08
C PRO A 207 -16.62 -0.82 -1.26
N ASP A 208 -17.69 -1.16 -1.97
CA ASP A 208 -19.05 -1.44 -1.48
C ASP A 208 -19.76 -0.30 -0.76
N GLN A 209 -19.11 0.85 -0.54
CA GLN A 209 -19.77 2.07 -0.04
C GLN A 209 -20.38 2.87 -1.19
N ALA A 210 -21.64 3.29 -1.00
CA ALA A 210 -22.37 4.13 -1.95
C ALA A 210 -22.10 5.61 -1.63
N GLY A 211 -20.93 6.10 -2.02
CA GLY A 211 -20.55 7.51 -1.84
C GLY A 211 -19.07 7.69 -1.49
N TYR A 212 -18.73 8.91 -1.09
CA TYR A 212 -17.39 9.30 -0.67
C TYR A 212 -17.39 9.69 0.79
N ALA A 213 -16.36 9.30 1.54
CA ALA A 213 -16.03 9.98 2.79
C ALA A 213 -15.35 11.32 2.47
N TYR A 214 -15.72 12.36 3.20
CA TYR A 214 -15.24 13.72 3.00
C TYR A 214 -14.34 14.16 4.15
N THR A 215 -13.32 14.96 3.85
CA THR A 215 -12.49 15.62 4.85
C THR A 215 -12.12 17.01 4.37
N LEU A 216 -12.39 18.02 5.21
CA LEU A 216 -12.05 19.42 4.98
C LEU A 216 -10.99 19.82 5.98
N TYR A 217 -10.05 20.65 5.51
CA TYR A 217 -8.88 21.05 6.27
C TYR A 217 -8.89 22.55 6.57
N ASN A 218 -8.15 23.01 7.57
CA ASN A 218 -7.83 24.43 7.70
C ASN A 218 -6.57 24.79 6.89
N GLU A 219 -6.09 26.03 7.04
CA GLU A 219 -4.86 26.52 6.39
C GLU A 219 -3.58 25.86 6.93
N LEU A 220 -3.66 25.18 8.09
CA LEU A 220 -2.56 24.46 8.73
C LEU A 220 -2.61 22.94 8.46
N ASP A 221 -3.37 22.52 7.45
CA ASP A 221 -3.55 21.12 7.04
C ASP A 221 -4.17 20.20 8.10
N GLN A 222 -4.92 20.77 9.05
CA GLN A 222 -5.61 20.01 10.10
C GLN A 222 -7.06 19.74 9.68
N PRO A 223 -7.58 18.50 9.85
CA PRO A 223 -8.96 18.18 9.50
C PRO A 223 -9.93 18.89 10.46
N ILE A 224 -10.75 19.78 9.94
CA ILE A 224 -11.73 20.56 10.71
C ILE A 224 -13.14 19.99 10.62
N LEU A 225 -13.46 19.32 9.52
CA LEU A 225 -14.74 18.66 9.28
C LEU A 225 -14.46 17.34 8.56
N SER A 226 -15.04 16.26 9.04
CA SER A 226 -15.01 14.97 8.35
C SER A 226 -16.37 14.30 8.41
N GLN A 227 -16.70 13.58 7.35
CA GLN A 227 -17.96 12.85 7.24
C GLN A 227 -17.72 11.51 6.54
N ASP A 228 -18.16 10.42 7.14
CA ASP A 228 -18.21 9.13 6.47
C ASP A 228 -19.54 8.92 5.71
N VAL A 229 -19.62 7.83 4.93
CA VAL A 229 -20.81 7.53 4.11
C VAL A 229 -22.04 7.21 4.96
N SER A 230 -21.88 6.68 6.17
CA SER A 230 -23.01 6.38 7.06
C SER A 230 -23.59 7.64 7.70
N GLN A 231 -22.73 8.58 8.07
CA GLN A 231 -23.08 9.88 8.65
C GLN A 231 -23.83 10.79 7.66
N GLN A 232 -23.68 10.56 6.36
CA GLN A 232 -24.43 11.29 5.32
C GLN A 232 -25.94 11.09 5.44
N ALA A 233 -26.39 9.90 5.83
CA ALA A 233 -27.82 9.61 5.98
C ALA A 233 -28.47 10.51 7.05
N ASP A 234 -27.71 10.86 8.09
CA ASP A 234 -28.15 11.70 9.21
C ASP A 234 -27.66 13.15 9.08
N LYS A 235 -27.00 13.50 7.98
CA LYS A 235 -26.38 14.81 7.71
C LYS A 235 -25.36 15.25 8.76
N GLN A 236 -24.72 14.27 9.39
CA GLN A 236 -23.78 14.48 10.48
C GLN A 236 -22.36 14.69 9.95
N TRP A 237 -21.65 15.60 10.59
CA TRP A 237 -20.24 15.86 10.36
C TRP A 237 -19.53 15.86 11.70
N VAL A 238 -18.35 15.26 11.77
CA VAL A 238 -17.47 15.41 12.92
C VAL A 238 -16.67 16.69 12.72
N ALA A 239 -16.95 17.69 13.54
CA ALA A 239 -16.20 18.93 13.60
C ALA A 239 -15.11 18.84 14.67
N SER A 240 -13.90 19.30 14.35
CA SER A 240 -12.78 19.37 15.27
C SER A 240 -12.23 20.80 15.32
N LYS A 241 -12.04 21.33 16.54
CA LYS A 241 -11.34 22.60 16.77
C LYS A 241 -10.00 22.36 17.44
N TYR A 242 -9.01 23.12 17.00
CA TYR A 242 -7.64 23.04 17.50
C TYR A 242 -7.28 24.28 18.31
N ASP A 243 -6.33 24.12 19.23
CA ASP A 243 -5.64 25.26 19.84
C ASP A 243 -4.47 25.74 18.97
N ALA A 244 -3.79 26.81 19.40
CA ALA A 244 -2.65 27.37 18.70
C ALA A 244 -1.44 26.40 18.58
N LEU A 245 -1.41 25.33 19.35
CA LEU A 245 -0.37 24.29 19.30
C LEU A 245 -0.80 23.09 18.45
N GLY A 246 -1.99 23.12 17.85
CA GLY A 246 -2.52 22.08 16.99
C GLY A 246 -3.10 20.87 17.74
N ARG A 247 -3.45 21.02 19.02
CA ARG A 247 -4.14 19.97 19.78
C ARG A 247 -5.64 20.14 19.67
N VAL A 248 -6.39 19.03 19.58
CA VAL A 248 -7.86 19.07 19.57
C VAL A 248 -8.37 19.58 20.92
N VAL A 249 -9.10 20.70 20.90
CA VAL A 249 -9.73 21.31 22.08
C VAL A 249 -11.15 20.77 22.27
N TYR A 250 -11.89 20.62 21.17
CA TYR A 250 -13.16 19.92 21.16
C TYR A 250 -13.39 19.22 19.83
N ALA A 251 -14.12 18.11 19.90
CA ALA A 251 -14.69 17.45 18.73
C ALA A 251 -16.17 17.20 18.99
N GLY A 252 -17.02 17.37 17.98
CA GLY A 252 -18.46 17.20 18.14
C GLY A 252 -19.17 16.93 16.82
N LEU A 253 -20.37 16.36 16.92
CA LEU A 253 -21.24 16.18 15.76
C LEU A 253 -21.99 17.47 15.48
N VAL A 254 -21.90 17.92 14.23
CA VAL A 254 -22.64 19.08 13.70
C VAL A 254 -23.45 18.64 12.48
N HIS A 255 -24.50 19.38 12.16
CA HIS A 255 -25.39 19.07 11.05
C HIS A 255 -25.25 20.12 9.96
N PHE A 256 -24.99 19.67 8.73
CA PHE A 256 -24.97 20.51 7.54
C PHE A 256 -26.09 20.08 6.57
N ALA A 257 -26.37 20.89 5.55
CA ALA A 257 -27.28 20.47 4.47
C ALA A 257 -26.67 19.30 3.67
N ASP A 258 -27.46 18.63 2.83
CA ASP A 258 -26.92 17.59 1.95
C ASP A 258 -26.14 18.21 0.79
N LEU A 259 -25.07 17.53 0.38
CA LEU A 259 -24.37 17.85 -0.86
C LEU A 259 -25.25 17.49 -2.06
N SER A 260 -25.44 18.43 -2.98
CA SER A 260 -26.32 18.23 -4.13
C SER A 260 -25.65 18.58 -5.46
N GLY A 261 -26.16 17.99 -6.56
CA GLY A 261 -25.69 18.27 -7.90
C GLY A 261 -24.52 17.39 -8.36
N THR A 262 -23.81 17.86 -9.38
CA THR A 262 -22.67 17.17 -9.98
C THR A 262 -21.49 17.10 -9.00
N PRO A 263 -20.54 16.16 -9.21
CA PRO A 263 -19.32 16.08 -8.41
C PRO A 263 -18.55 17.40 -8.26
N SER A 264 -18.61 18.29 -9.27
CA SER A 264 -17.99 19.63 -9.17
C SER A 264 -18.79 20.56 -8.25
N GLN A 265 -20.12 20.56 -8.38
CA GLN A 265 -20.99 21.41 -7.54
C GLN A 265 -20.91 21.03 -6.05
N GLN A 266 -20.76 19.73 -5.75
CA GLN A 266 -20.56 19.26 -4.39
C GLN A 266 -19.24 19.77 -3.80
N ARG A 267 -18.15 19.83 -4.58
CA ARG A 267 -16.89 20.43 -4.11
C ARG A 267 -17.01 21.92 -3.85
N ASP A 268 -17.71 22.66 -4.71
CA ASP A 268 -17.90 24.09 -4.53
C ASP A 268 -18.69 24.38 -3.24
N GLN A 269 -19.67 23.53 -2.92
CA GLN A 269 -20.39 23.57 -1.64
C GLN A 269 -19.45 23.30 -0.45
N LEU A 270 -18.64 22.24 -0.53
CA LEU A 270 -17.66 21.90 0.50
C LEU A 270 -16.65 23.03 0.75
N GLN A 271 -16.13 23.65 -0.31
CA GLN A 271 -15.22 24.79 -0.23
C GLN A 271 -15.90 26.00 0.44
N THR A 272 -17.17 26.25 0.10
CA THR A 272 -17.96 27.31 0.71
C THR A 272 -18.18 27.05 2.21
N TRP A 273 -18.50 25.81 2.58
CA TRP A 273 -18.67 25.43 3.99
C TRP A 273 -17.37 25.56 4.78
N GLN A 274 -16.25 25.10 4.23
CA GLN A 274 -14.93 25.28 4.83
C GLN A 274 -14.63 26.76 5.08
N THR A 275 -14.86 27.62 4.08
CA THR A 275 -14.62 29.06 4.19
C THR A 275 -15.50 29.70 5.27
N ASN A 276 -16.80 29.39 5.27
CA ASN A 276 -17.74 29.90 6.27
C ASN A 276 -17.42 29.39 7.68
N TRP A 277 -17.04 28.11 7.80
CA TRP A 277 -16.66 27.51 9.07
C TRP A 277 -15.43 28.18 9.67
N LEU A 278 -14.40 28.40 8.86
CA LEU A 278 -13.17 29.09 9.29
C LEU A 278 -13.44 30.55 9.68
N ALA A 279 -14.35 31.24 8.98
CA ALA A 279 -14.76 32.60 9.33
C ALA A 279 -15.48 32.67 10.69
N GLN A 280 -16.29 31.66 11.03
CA GLN A 280 -17.02 31.59 12.30
C GLN A 280 -16.17 30.99 13.44
N ASN A 281 -15.19 30.16 13.11
CA ASN A 281 -14.35 29.42 14.04
C ASN A 281 -12.85 29.62 13.69
N PRO A 282 -12.31 30.83 13.87
CA PRO A 282 -10.91 31.10 13.55
C PRO A 282 -10.00 30.16 14.36
N THR A 283 -9.11 29.48 13.65
CA THR A 283 -8.17 28.48 14.20
C THR A 283 -6.94 29.13 14.85
N VAL A 284 -6.77 30.44 14.65
CA VAL A 284 -5.73 31.25 15.27
C VAL A 284 -6.44 32.40 15.99
N PRO A 285 -6.14 32.70 17.26
CA PRO A 285 -6.61 33.94 17.85
C PRO A 285 -6.03 35.10 17.03
N LEU A 286 -6.90 36.02 16.60
CA LEU A 286 -6.46 37.31 16.08
C LEU A 286 -5.72 38.01 17.22
N TRP A 287 -4.39 37.96 17.22
CA TRP A 287 -3.55 38.87 18.01
C TRP A 287 -3.10 40.01 17.10
#